data_AF-A0A7S4DAT2-F1
#
_entry.id   AF-A0A7S4DAT2-F1
#
_cell.length_a   1.000
_cell.length_b   1.000
_cell.length_c   1.000
_cell.angle_alpha   90.00
_cell.angle_beta   90.00
_cell.angle_gamma   90.00
#
_symmetry.space_group_name_H-M   'P 1'
#
loop_
_entity.id
_entity.type
_entity.pdbx_description
1 polymer ?
#
loop_
_entity_poly.entity_id
_entity_poly.type
_entity_poly.pdbx_seq_one_letter_code
_entity_poly.pdbx_strand_id
1 'polypeptide(L)'
;QLAVQRLSLQRHQQLVVPSPAADVALWLCEQGDCTSVSVFNFEGEQRGRFCAQHKLQGMINVKSKRCVHAGCDKQPAFNFAGERRGSFCAQHKGQGMVDLRCKHKRCRKWAAFNFKGETKAEFCGKHRVEGMVKVQNDRCKHDGCSKTPHFNFEGELKGRFCAQHRIQGMVNVNKGKRCEHARCIEWPSFNLEGEQKPRFCAQHKVQGT
;
A
#
# COMPACT_ATOMS: atom_id res chain seq x y z
N GLN A 1 -11.59 -0.70 52.58
CA GLN A 1 -12.74 -0.67 51.66
C GLN A 1 -12.25 -0.07 50.35
N LEU A 2 -11.54 -0.81 49.48
CA LEU A 2 -12.06 -1.71 48.43
C LEU A 2 -13.24 -1.12 47.64
N ALA A 3 -12.97 -0.64 46.42
CA ALA A 3 -13.85 -0.80 45.26
C ALA A 3 -13.12 -0.41 43.95
N VAL A 4 -12.24 -1.29 43.48
CA VAL A 4 -11.86 -1.35 42.06
C VAL A 4 -13.05 -1.99 41.34
N GLN A 5 -13.91 -1.19 40.72
CA GLN A 5 -14.99 -1.73 39.88
C GLN A 5 -14.51 -1.95 38.46
N ARG A 6 -14.24 -3.23 38.17
CA ARG A 6 -14.17 -3.82 36.84
C ARG A 6 -15.52 -3.61 36.14
N LEU A 7 -15.56 -2.86 35.05
CA LEU A 7 -16.68 -2.86 34.12
C LEU A 7 -16.36 -3.74 32.91
N SER A 8 -16.89 -4.95 32.99
CA SER A 8 -17.40 -5.84 31.95
C SER A 8 -16.76 -5.80 30.55
N LEU A 9 -16.06 -6.91 30.23
CA LEU A 9 -15.87 -7.41 28.88
C LEU A 9 -17.24 -7.64 28.21
N GLN A 10 -17.71 -6.71 27.37
CA GLN A 10 -18.76 -7.00 26.40
C GLN A 10 -18.12 -7.57 25.12
N ARG A 11 -18.64 -8.73 24.70
CA ARG A 11 -18.17 -9.51 23.55
C ARG A 11 -18.28 -8.65 22.29
N HIS A 12 -17.15 -8.53 21.58
CA HIS A 12 -17.05 -7.83 20.32
C HIS A 12 -17.80 -8.62 19.24
N GLN A 13 -18.85 -8.05 18.66
CA GLN A 13 -19.48 -8.62 17.47
C GLN A 13 -18.66 -8.24 16.23
N GLN A 14 -17.86 -9.20 15.74
CA GLN A 14 -17.38 -9.19 14.37
C GLN A 14 -18.56 -9.57 13.47
N LEU A 15 -19.22 -8.59 12.86
CA LEU A 15 -20.17 -8.88 11.79
C LEU A 15 -19.45 -8.68 10.45
N VAL A 16 -19.27 -9.80 9.76
CA VAL A 16 -18.79 -9.84 8.37
C VAL A 16 -19.89 -9.21 7.51
N VAL A 17 -19.68 -7.98 7.06
CA VAL A 17 -20.58 -7.36 6.08
C VAL A 17 -20.28 -7.94 4.69
N PRO A 18 -21.28 -8.49 3.97
CA PRO A 18 -21.05 -9.05 2.64
C PRO A 18 -20.83 -7.89 1.66
N SER A 19 -19.58 -7.67 1.26
CA SER A 19 -19.22 -6.80 0.15
C SER A 19 -18.42 -7.61 -0.87
N PRO A 20 -18.70 -7.50 -2.18
CA PRO A 20 -18.13 -8.37 -3.21
C PRO A 20 -16.64 -8.12 -3.52
N ALA A 21 -15.91 -7.45 -2.63
CA ALA A 21 -14.51 -7.09 -2.83
C ALA A 21 -13.69 -7.32 -1.55
N ALA A 22 -13.28 -8.58 -1.35
CA ALA A 22 -12.37 -9.06 -0.32
C ALA A 22 -12.82 -8.83 1.14
N ASP A 23 -12.76 -9.88 1.96
CA ASP A 23 -13.06 -9.85 3.40
C ASP A 23 -12.10 -8.92 4.15
N VAL A 24 -12.40 -7.62 4.17
CA VAL A 24 -11.74 -6.64 5.03
C VAL A 24 -12.61 -6.50 6.27
N ALA A 25 -12.19 -7.11 7.38
CA ALA A 25 -12.83 -6.90 8.67
C ALA A 25 -12.75 -5.40 9.04
N LEU A 26 -13.86 -4.69 8.88
CA LEU A 26 -13.99 -3.29 9.26
C LEU A 26 -14.47 -3.22 10.71
N TRP A 27 -13.75 -2.45 11.52
CA TRP A 27 -14.13 -2.22 12.91
C TRP A 27 -15.33 -1.27 12.95
N LEU A 28 -16.34 -1.60 13.74
CA LEU A 28 -17.52 -0.74 13.95
C LEU A 28 -17.24 0.29 15.05
N CYS A 29 -18.07 1.33 15.06
CA CYS A 29 -18.12 2.36 16.08
C CYS A 29 -18.50 1.77 17.44
N GLU A 30 -17.80 2.18 18.50
CA GLU A 30 -18.05 1.74 19.87
C GLU A 30 -19.32 2.35 20.49
N GLN A 31 -19.86 3.41 19.90
CA GLN A 31 -21.16 3.95 20.31
C GLN A 31 -22.28 2.95 19.98
N GLY A 32 -23.11 2.64 20.98
CA GLY A 32 -24.18 1.63 20.90
C GLY A 32 -25.00 1.70 19.61
N ASP A 33 -25.29 0.51 19.06
CA ASP A 33 -26.03 0.24 17.81
C ASP A 33 -25.51 0.95 16.56
N CYS A 34 -24.37 1.64 16.63
CA CYS A 34 -23.80 2.31 15.48
C CYS A 34 -23.08 1.32 14.55
N THR A 35 -23.63 1.16 13.34
CA THR A 35 -23.07 0.31 12.29
C THR A 35 -22.02 1.01 11.42
N SER A 36 -21.67 2.26 11.75
CA SER A 36 -20.64 3.00 11.01
C SER A 36 -19.23 2.49 11.34
N VAL A 37 -18.36 2.49 10.32
CA VAL A 37 -16.95 2.12 10.50
C VAL A 37 -16.23 3.08 11.45
N SER A 38 -15.51 2.54 12.41
CA SER A 38 -14.67 3.30 13.33
C SER A 38 -13.33 3.67 12.69
N VAL A 39 -13.12 4.97 12.53
CA VAL A 39 -11.89 5.53 11.96
C VAL A 39 -11.28 6.62 12.84
N PHE A 40 -11.99 7.06 13.88
CA PHE A 40 -11.55 8.11 14.81
C PHE A 40 -11.05 7.53 16.13
N ASN A 41 -9.92 8.03 16.62
CA ASN A 41 -9.36 7.77 17.94
C ASN A 41 -8.40 8.90 18.34
N PHE A 42 -7.81 8.86 19.52
CA PHE A 42 -6.76 9.81 19.93
C PHE A 42 -5.44 9.59 19.18
N GLU A 43 -4.57 10.59 19.20
CA GLU A 43 -3.26 10.51 18.55
C GLU A 43 -2.38 9.39 19.15
N GLY A 44 -1.61 8.72 18.30
CA GLY A 44 -0.79 7.56 18.66
C GLY A 44 -1.50 6.21 18.48
N GLU A 45 -2.82 6.21 18.53
CA GLU A 45 -3.63 5.00 18.40
C GLU A 45 -3.70 4.50 16.96
N GLN A 46 -3.53 3.18 16.77
CA GLN A 46 -3.52 2.55 15.43
C GLN A 46 -4.91 2.14 14.94
N ARG A 47 -5.88 2.03 15.86
CA ARG A 47 -7.23 1.54 15.60
C ARG A 47 -8.25 2.64 15.88
N GLY A 48 -9.20 2.80 14.95
CA GLY A 48 -10.36 3.67 15.16
C GLY A 48 -11.31 3.02 16.17
N ARG A 49 -11.90 3.85 17.02
CA ARG A 49 -12.91 3.45 18.02
C ARG A 49 -14.27 4.05 17.72
N PHE A 50 -14.30 5.26 17.14
CA PHE A 50 -15.54 5.98 16.84
C PHE A 50 -15.67 6.34 15.36
N CYS A 51 -16.89 6.50 14.90
CA CYS A 51 -17.18 7.07 13.58
C CYS A 51 -17.11 8.61 13.63
N ALA A 52 -17.31 9.26 12.48
CA ALA A 52 -17.27 10.73 12.40
C ALA A 52 -18.34 11.42 13.26
N GLN A 53 -19.51 10.80 13.44
CA GLN A 53 -20.62 11.34 14.23
C GLN A 53 -20.41 11.17 15.73
N HIS A 54 -19.71 10.09 16.15
CA HIS A 54 -19.49 9.76 17.55
C HIS A 54 -18.07 10.06 18.03
N LYS A 55 -17.29 10.83 17.26
CA LYS A 55 -15.95 11.22 17.69
C LYS A 55 -16.05 12.18 18.87
N LEU A 56 -15.19 12.01 19.87
CA LEU A 56 -15.03 12.97 20.97
C LEU A 56 -14.14 14.14 20.54
N GLN A 57 -14.19 15.24 21.30
CA GLN A 57 -13.25 16.34 21.11
C GLN A 57 -11.81 15.84 21.29
N GLY A 58 -10.91 16.27 20.39
CA GLY A 58 -9.52 15.81 20.36
C GLY A 58 -9.28 14.48 19.63
N MET A 59 -10.33 13.76 19.20
CA MET A 59 -10.15 12.57 18.35
C MET A 59 -9.87 12.95 16.89
N ILE A 60 -8.95 12.19 16.28
CA ILE A 60 -8.48 12.33 14.92
C ILE A 60 -8.79 11.08 14.10
N ASN A 61 -8.81 11.21 12.77
CA ASN A 61 -8.95 10.04 11.89
C ASN A 61 -7.62 9.29 11.80
N VAL A 62 -7.50 8.16 12.52
CA VAL A 62 -6.27 7.36 12.62
C VAL A 62 -6.05 6.40 11.45
N LYS A 63 -7.04 6.25 10.57
CA LYS A 63 -6.93 5.40 9.37
C LYS A 63 -6.47 6.16 8.13
N SER A 64 -6.75 7.46 8.07
CA SER A 64 -6.35 8.30 6.96
C SER A 64 -4.89 8.70 7.13
N LYS A 65 -4.11 8.64 6.04
CA LYS A 65 -2.74 9.17 6.06
C LYS A 65 -2.75 10.67 6.36
N ARG A 66 -1.81 11.11 7.17
CA ARG A 66 -1.61 12.52 7.53
C ARG A 66 -0.27 13.02 7.05
N CYS A 67 -0.11 14.33 7.02
CA CYS A 67 1.18 14.95 6.78
C CYS A 67 2.19 14.44 7.82
N VAL A 68 3.44 14.21 7.41
CA VAL A 68 4.52 13.72 8.29
C VAL A 68 4.92 14.74 9.37
N HIS A 69 4.57 16.02 9.19
CA HIS A 69 4.85 17.05 10.18
C HIS A 69 3.99 16.84 11.43
N ALA A 70 4.63 16.86 12.61
CA ALA A 70 3.96 16.63 13.89
C ALA A 70 2.78 17.59 14.10
N GLY A 71 1.66 17.06 14.61
CA GLY A 71 0.43 17.85 14.83
C GLY A 71 -0.31 18.30 13.57
N CYS A 72 0.08 17.86 12.37
CA CYS A 72 -0.58 18.26 11.12
C CYS A 72 -1.61 17.23 10.64
N ASP A 73 -2.90 17.59 10.74
CA ASP A 73 -4.00 16.72 10.29
C ASP A 73 -4.38 16.88 8.80
N LYS A 74 -3.62 17.69 8.05
CA LYS A 74 -3.89 17.90 6.63
C LYS A 74 -3.54 16.65 5.82
N GLN A 75 -4.39 16.30 4.87
CA GLN A 75 -4.11 15.23 3.92
C GLN A 75 -2.82 15.51 3.14
N PRO A 76 -1.86 14.59 3.14
CA PRO A 76 -0.65 14.77 2.37
C PRO A 76 -0.98 14.60 0.89
N ALA A 77 -0.36 15.41 0.04
CA ALA A 77 -0.49 15.35 -1.42
C ALA A 77 0.86 15.50 -2.13
N PHE A 78 1.88 15.98 -1.41
CA PHE A 78 3.19 16.32 -1.92
C PHE A 78 4.24 15.30 -1.47
N ASN A 79 5.17 15.00 -2.37
CA ASN A 79 6.35 14.20 -2.09
C ASN A 79 7.41 14.45 -3.20
N PHE A 80 8.56 13.81 -3.13
CA PHE A 80 9.55 13.86 -4.20
C PHE A 80 9.09 13.10 -5.45
N ALA A 81 9.65 13.46 -6.62
CA ALA A 81 9.40 12.73 -7.86
C ALA A 81 9.83 11.25 -7.72
N GLY A 82 9.03 10.34 -8.28
CA GLY A 82 9.24 8.89 -8.12
C GLY A 82 8.52 8.27 -6.92
N GLU A 83 7.95 9.06 -6.01
CA GLU A 83 7.12 8.56 -4.92
C GLU A 83 5.66 8.30 -5.35
N ARG A 84 5.01 7.30 -4.74
CA ARG A 84 3.64 6.88 -5.13
C ARG A 84 2.54 7.61 -4.37
N ARG A 85 2.84 8.13 -3.19
CA ARG A 85 1.87 8.77 -2.30
C ARG A 85 2.49 9.99 -1.65
N GLY A 86 1.63 10.98 -1.37
CA GLY A 86 2.03 12.16 -0.61
C GLY A 86 2.45 11.78 0.81
N SER A 87 3.48 12.48 1.28
CA SER A 87 3.91 12.49 2.69
C SER A 87 3.74 13.87 3.32
N PHE A 88 3.67 14.92 2.51
CA PHE A 88 3.58 16.31 2.94
C PHE A 88 2.30 16.98 2.44
N CYS A 89 1.72 17.86 3.24
CA CYS A 89 0.61 18.70 2.82
C CYS A 89 1.11 19.96 2.08
N ALA A 90 0.21 20.76 1.53
CA ALA A 90 0.58 21.97 0.78
C ALA A 90 1.39 22.98 1.62
N GLN A 91 1.09 23.09 2.92
CA GLN A 91 1.78 23.99 3.84
C GLN A 91 3.19 23.48 4.20
N HIS A 92 3.38 22.16 4.24
CA HIS A 92 4.66 21.54 4.60
C HIS A 92 5.40 21.00 3.37
N LYS A 93 5.06 21.52 2.18
CA LYS A 93 5.76 21.19 0.93
C LYS A 93 7.13 21.88 0.94
N GLY A 94 8.20 21.09 0.91
CA GLY A 94 9.57 21.58 0.76
C GLY A 94 9.98 21.84 -0.70
N GLN A 95 11.18 22.40 -0.88
CA GLN A 95 11.81 22.56 -2.19
C GLN A 95 11.98 21.19 -2.88
N GLY A 96 11.74 21.14 -4.19
CA GLY A 96 11.85 19.91 -4.98
C GLY A 96 10.67 18.92 -4.84
N MET A 97 9.72 19.17 -3.93
CA MET A 97 8.52 18.34 -3.82
C MET A 97 7.48 18.68 -4.89
N VAL A 98 6.80 17.66 -5.39
CA VAL A 98 5.75 17.74 -6.42
C VAL A 98 4.41 17.26 -5.87
N ASP A 99 3.31 17.84 -6.38
CA ASP A 99 1.97 17.30 -6.14
C ASP A 99 1.82 15.98 -6.91
N LEU A 100 1.41 14.92 -6.21
CA LEU A 100 1.21 13.58 -6.77
C LEU A 100 -0.25 13.29 -7.15
N ARG A 101 -1.14 14.28 -6.99
CA ARG A 101 -2.53 14.16 -7.43
C ARG A 101 -2.63 14.30 -8.95
N CYS A 102 -3.72 13.79 -9.48
CA CYS A 102 -4.07 13.94 -10.89
C CYS A 102 -4.14 15.42 -11.27
N LYS A 103 -3.46 15.79 -12.36
CA LYS A 103 -3.45 17.15 -12.92
C LYS A 103 -4.82 17.63 -13.41
N HIS A 104 -5.75 16.72 -13.69
CA HIS A 104 -7.09 17.10 -14.14
C HIS A 104 -7.78 17.98 -13.08
N LYS A 105 -8.37 19.09 -13.52
CA LYS A 105 -8.97 20.12 -12.67
C LYS A 105 -9.96 19.49 -11.68
N ARG A 106 -9.85 19.87 -10.40
CA ARG A 106 -10.69 19.37 -9.28
C ARG A 106 -10.62 17.85 -9.03
N CYS A 107 -9.71 17.11 -9.66
CA CYS A 107 -9.49 15.71 -9.32
C CYS A 107 -8.62 15.57 -8.07
N ARG A 108 -9.09 14.82 -7.06
CA ARG A 108 -8.33 14.53 -5.83
C ARG A 108 -7.73 13.11 -5.82
N LYS A 109 -7.87 12.35 -6.91
CA LYS A 109 -7.29 11.01 -7.03
C LYS A 109 -5.78 11.11 -7.26
N TRP A 110 -5.05 10.10 -6.79
CA TRP A 110 -3.63 9.94 -7.09
C TRP A 110 -3.39 9.76 -8.58
N ALA A 111 -2.38 10.44 -9.11
CA ALA A 111 -1.90 10.18 -10.45
C ALA A 111 -1.22 8.81 -10.49
N ALA A 112 -1.41 8.08 -11.59
CA ALA A 112 -0.79 6.79 -11.83
C ALA A 112 -0.39 6.57 -13.30
N PHE A 113 -0.82 7.44 -14.21
CA PHE A 113 -0.65 7.31 -15.65
C PHE A 113 0.08 8.52 -16.23
N ASN A 114 0.91 8.25 -17.24
CA ASN A 114 1.55 9.23 -18.10
C ASN A 114 2.00 8.53 -19.40
N PHE A 115 2.63 9.25 -20.35
CA PHE A 115 3.18 8.65 -21.56
C PHE A 115 4.41 7.77 -21.26
N LYS A 116 4.71 6.86 -22.19
CA LYS A 116 5.82 5.91 -22.06
C LYS A 116 7.15 6.67 -21.91
N GLY A 117 7.94 6.30 -20.91
CA GLY A 117 9.24 6.92 -20.62
C GLY A 117 9.20 7.92 -19.47
N GLU A 118 8.04 8.51 -19.21
CA GLU A 118 7.84 9.44 -18.11
C GLU A 118 7.98 8.75 -16.75
N THR A 119 8.71 9.41 -15.84
CA THR A 119 8.96 8.92 -14.47
C THR A 119 7.97 9.48 -13.46
N LYS A 120 7.25 10.54 -13.83
CA LYS A 120 6.23 11.19 -13.01
C LYS A 120 4.85 10.86 -13.56
N ALA A 121 3.99 10.30 -12.71
CA ALA A 121 2.59 10.14 -13.04
C ALA A 121 1.85 11.49 -12.98
N GLU A 122 0.96 11.74 -13.94
CA GLU A 122 0.22 13.02 -14.01
C GLU A 122 -1.29 12.84 -14.03
N PHE A 123 -1.79 11.69 -14.50
CA PHE A 123 -3.23 11.43 -14.63
C PHE A 123 -3.65 10.21 -13.83
N CYS A 124 -4.85 10.23 -13.28
CA CYS A 124 -5.45 9.02 -12.69
C CYS A 124 -6.07 8.15 -13.80
N GLY A 125 -6.46 6.92 -13.48
CA GLY A 125 -7.03 6.00 -14.47
C GLY A 125 -8.29 6.52 -15.17
N LYS A 126 -9.08 7.39 -14.52
CA LYS A 126 -10.26 8.03 -15.13
C LYS A 126 -9.89 9.13 -16.12
N HIS A 127 -8.74 9.77 -15.96
CA HIS A 127 -8.31 10.92 -16.78
C HIS A 127 -7.09 10.59 -17.65
N ARG A 128 -6.80 9.30 -17.86
CA ARG A 128 -5.81 8.89 -18.85
C ARG A 128 -6.42 9.07 -20.24
N VAL A 129 -5.59 9.49 -21.19
CA VAL A 129 -5.95 9.49 -22.63
C VAL A 129 -5.28 8.31 -23.32
N GLU A 130 -5.64 8.09 -24.58
CA GLU A 130 -5.00 7.07 -25.43
C GLU A 130 -3.48 7.26 -25.48
N GLY A 131 -2.73 6.16 -25.49
CA GLY A 131 -1.27 6.15 -25.43
C GLY A 131 -0.67 6.34 -24.02
N MET A 132 -1.45 6.70 -23.00
CA MET A 132 -0.95 6.76 -21.62
C MET A 132 -0.85 5.37 -20.98
N VAL A 133 0.30 5.12 -20.36
CA VAL A 133 0.62 3.91 -19.62
C VAL A 133 0.72 4.17 -18.13
N LYS A 134 0.58 3.12 -17.32
CA LYS A 134 0.79 3.23 -15.87
C LYS A 134 2.28 3.47 -15.61
N VAL A 135 2.62 4.55 -14.92
CA VAL A 135 4.00 4.87 -14.56
C VAL A 135 4.52 3.84 -13.56
N GLN A 136 5.72 3.31 -13.83
CA GLN A 136 6.43 2.41 -12.92
C GLN A 136 7.43 3.22 -12.11
N ASN A 137 7.22 3.27 -10.80
CA ASN A 137 8.08 4.03 -9.88
C ASN A 137 9.41 3.30 -9.62
N ASP A 138 9.38 1.96 -9.58
CA ASP A 138 10.59 1.15 -9.44
C ASP A 138 10.95 0.59 -10.80
N ARG A 139 12.06 1.07 -11.37
CA ARG A 139 12.63 0.59 -12.63
C ARG A 139 13.99 -0.02 -12.34
N CYS A 140 14.35 -1.02 -13.14
CA CYS A 140 15.70 -1.56 -13.15
C CYS A 140 16.72 -0.42 -13.31
N LYS A 141 17.78 -0.46 -12.49
CA LYS A 141 18.85 0.56 -12.47
C LYS A 141 19.70 0.57 -13.75
N HIS A 142 19.66 -0.51 -14.54
CA HIS A 142 20.27 -0.52 -15.86
C HIS A 142 19.62 0.53 -16.77
N ASP A 143 20.45 1.32 -17.45
CA ASP A 143 20.00 2.41 -18.30
C ASP A 143 19.06 1.92 -19.42
N GLY A 144 18.04 2.72 -19.73
CA GLY A 144 16.98 2.35 -20.69
C GLY A 144 16.07 1.18 -20.30
N CYS A 145 16.30 0.50 -19.18
CA CYS A 145 15.49 -0.66 -18.79
C CYS A 145 14.19 -0.25 -18.08
N SER A 146 13.05 -0.59 -18.68
CA SER A 146 11.73 -0.34 -18.10
C SER A 146 11.15 -1.53 -17.33
N LYS A 147 11.96 -2.55 -17.01
CA LYS A 147 11.49 -3.74 -16.27
C LYS A 147 11.49 -3.46 -14.76
N THR A 148 10.48 -3.98 -14.06
CA THR A 148 10.42 -3.93 -12.60
C THR A 148 11.65 -4.63 -11.99
N PRO A 149 12.33 -4.01 -11.02
CA PRO A 149 13.46 -4.62 -10.37
C PRO A 149 13.02 -5.57 -9.26
N HIS A 150 13.62 -6.76 -9.23
CA HIS A 150 13.39 -7.79 -8.21
C HIS A 150 14.70 -8.31 -7.61
N PHE A 151 15.83 -8.04 -8.25
CA PHE A 151 17.13 -8.56 -7.87
C PHE A 151 17.97 -7.48 -7.17
N ASN A 152 18.63 -7.87 -6.08
CA ASN A 152 19.61 -7.07 -5.35
C ASN A 152 20.52 -8.03 -4.55
N PHE A 153 21.48 -7.52 -3.79
CA PHE A 153 22.30 -8.35 -2.91
C PHE A 153 21.52 -8.85 -1.69
N GLU A 154 22.01 -9.92 -1.07
CA GLU A 154 21.39 -10.49 0.12
C GLU A 154 21.33 -9.45 1.27
N GLY A 155 20.24 -9.49 2.06
CA GLY A 155 19.97 -8.51 3.12
C GLY A 155 19.18 -7.29 2.67
N GLU A 156 19.26 -6.91 1.40
CA GLU A 156 18.51 -5.78 0.85
C GLU A 156 17.00 -6.04 0.80
N LEU A 157 16.20 -4.98 0.99
CA LEU A 157 14.74 -5.08 1.03
C LEU A 157 14.05 -4.73 -0.29
N LYS A 158 14.74 -4.01 -1.19
CA LYS A 158 14.21 -3.54 -2.46
C LYS A 158 15.06 -4.02 -3.62
N GLY A 159 14.40 -4.52 -4.67
CA GLY A 159 15.07 -4.86 -5.92
C GLY A 159 15.68 -3.62 -6.57
N ARG A 160 16.87 -3.75 -7.15
CA ARG A 160 17.53 -2.70 -7.94
C ARG A 160 17.64 -3.06 -9.41
N PHE A 161 17.70 -4.34 -9.73
CA PHE A 161 17.85 -4.83 -11.10
C PHE A 161 16.75 -5.84 -11.46
N CYS A 162 16.44 -5.96 -12.75
CA CYS A 162 15.54 -7.01 -13.25
C CYS A 162 16.31 -8.32 -13.48
N ALA A 163 15.60 -9.41 -13.78
CA ALA A 163 16.23 -10.72 -14.02
C ALA A 163 17.29 -10.72 -15.12
N GLN A 164 17.10 -9.91 -16.17
CA GLN A 164 18.03 -9.80 -17.29
C GLN A 164 19.29 -8.99 -16.95
N HIS A 165 19.19 -8.07 -15.99
CA HIS A 165 20.29 -7.18 -15.60
C HIS A 165 20.79 -7.48 -14.19
N ARG A 166 20.52 -8.67 -13.66
CA ARG A 166 21.13 -9.12 -12.42
C ARG A 166 22.59 -9.45 -12.70
N ILE A 167 23.48 -9.03 -11.82
CA ILE A 167 24.89 -9.41 -11.85
C ILE A 167 25.14 -10.60 -10.92
N GLN A 168 26.28 -11.27 -11.08
CA GLN A 168 26.66 -12.40 -10.23
C GLN A 168 26.61 -12.00 -8.75
N GLY A 169 26.07 -12.89 -7.92
CA GLY A 169 25.86 -12.64 -6.49
C GLY A 169 24.55 -11.93 -6.13
N MET A 170 23.75 -11.45 -7.09
CA MET A 170 22.43 -10.90 -6.80
C MET A 170 21.36 -12.00 -6.66
N VAL A 171 20.53 -11.86 -5.62
CA VAL A 171 19.38 -12.70 -5.31
C VAL A 171 18.08 -11.94 -5.56
N ASN A 172 16.97 -12.66 -5.74
CA ASN A 172 15.66 -12.04 -5.76
C ASN A 172 15.27 -11.64 -4.32
N VAL A 173 15.13 -10.34 -4.06
CA VAL A 173 14.89 -9.79 -2.71
C VAL A 173 13.42 -9.56 -2.38
N ASN A 174 12.49 -9.90 -3.28
CA ASN A 174 11.06 -9.84 -2.99
C ASN A 174 10.66 -10.99 -2.06
N LYS A 175 10.81 -10.76 -0.75
CA LYS A 175 10.61 -11.76 0.33
C LYS A 175 9.21 -12.39 0.38
N GLY A 176 8.21 -11.82 -0.31
CA GLY A 176 6.82 -12.30 -0.29
C GLY A 176 6.47 -13.37 -1.33
N LYS A 177 7.38 -13.77 -2.21
CA LYS A 177 7.15 -14.81 -3.22
C LYS A 177 8.40 -15.66 -3.38
N ARG A 178 8.45 -16.77 -2.63
CA ARG A 178 9.46 -17.81 -2.77
C ARG A 178 8.77 -19.08 -3.22
N CYS A 179 9.51 -19.94 -3.89
CA CYS A 179 9.09 -21.31 -4.09
C CYS A 179 8.69 -21.93 -2.74
N GLU A 180 7.56 -22.62 -2.71
CA GLU A 180 7.07 -23.27 -1.48
C GLU A 180 7.90 -24.49 -1.07
N HIS A 181 8.80 -24.96 -1.93
CA HIS A 181 9.73 -26.03 -1.57
C HIS A 181 10.66 -25.57 -0.44
N ALA A 182 10.80 -26.43 0.58
CA ALA A 182 11.53 -26.11 1.79
C ALA A 182 12.96 -25.62 1.49
N ARG A 183 13.33 -24.47 2.05
CA ARG A 183 14.64 -23.82 1.86
C ARG A 183 14.97 -23.42 0.42
N CYS A 184 14.01 -23.45 -0.50
CA CYS A 184 14.19 -22.89 -1.84
C CYS A 184 14.04 -21.37 -1.81
N ILE A 185 15.03 -20.67 -2.37
CA ILE A 185 15.05 -19.20 -2.47
C ILE A 185 14.68 -18.70 -3.88
N GLU A 186 14.41 -19.62 -4.80
CA GLU A 186 14.06 -19.29 -6.18
C GLU A 186 12.66 -18.68 -6.28
N TRP A 187 12.48 -17.85 -7.30
CA TRP A 187 11.22 -17.23 -7.59
C TRP A 187 10.22 -18.25 -8.14
N PRO A 188 8.98 -18.31 -7.60
CA PRO A 188 7.97 -19.20 -8.13
C PRO A 188 7.39 -18.65 -9.43
N SER A 189 7.38 -19.48 -10.46
CA SER A 189 6.82 -19.18 -11.79
C SER A 189 5.76 -20.19 -12.23
N PHE A 190 5.71 -21.36 -11.57
CA PHE A 190 4.79 -22.45 -11.83
C PHE A 190 3.80 -22.57 -10.67
N ASN A 191 2.63 -23.11 -10.93
CA ASN A 191 1.59 -23.38 -9.94
C ASN A 191 0.95 -24.73 -10.24
N LEU A 192 -0.03 -25.14 -9.44
CA LEU A 192 -0.82 -26.34 -9.73
C LEU A 192 -1.84 -26.04 -10.82
N GLU A 193 -2.25 -27.07 -11.55
CA GLU A 193 -3.30 -26.96 -12.57
C GLU A 193 -4.58 -26.36 -11.95
N GLY A 194 -5.15 -25.35 -12.62
CA GLY A 194 -6.32 -24.61 -12.14
C GLY A 194 -6.04 -23.46 -11.16
N GLU A 195 -4.82 -23.32 -10.65
CA GLU A 195 -4.44 -22.16 -9.85
C GLU A 195 -4.01 -20.98 -10.72
N GLN A 196 -3.98 -19.76 -10.15
CA GLN A 196 -3.51 -18.54 -10.83
C GLN A 196 -2.26 -17.93 -10.19
N LYS A 197 -1.93 -18.36 -8.97
CA LYS A 197 -0.81 -17.82 -8.20
C LYS A 197 0.39 -18.77 -8.29
N PRO A 198 1.56 -18.30 -8.78
CA PRO A 198 2.78 -19.10 -8.78
C PRO A 198 3.21 -19.52 -7.36
N ARG A 199 3.51 -20.81 -7.19
CA ARG A 199 3.93 -21.47 -5.93
C ARG A 199 5.28 -22.17 -6.04
N PHE A 200 5.68 -22.61 -7.23
CA PHE A 200 6.89 -23.42 -7.45
C PHE A 200 7.84 -22.80 -8.48
N CYS A 201 9.14 -23.00 -8.30
CA CYS A 201 10.15 -22.61 -9.30
C CYS A 201 10.30 -23.67 -10.39
N ALA A 202 11.08 -23.39 -11.44
CA ALA A 202 11.28 -24.33 -12.56
C ALA A 202 11.85 -25.70 -12.13
N GLN A 203 12.67 -25.72 -11.07
CA GLN A 203 13.26 -26.96 -10.54
C GLN A 203 12.27 -27.76 -9.68
N HIS A 204 11.25 -27.11 -9.12
CA HIS A 204 10.28 -27.73 -8.22
C HIS A 204 8.87 -27.73 -8.80
N LYS A 205 8.73 -27.55 -10.12
CA LYS A 205 7.43 -27.63 -10.79
C LYS A 205 6.89 -29.05 -10.67
N VAL A 206 5.59 -29.18 -10.41
CA VAL A 206 4.93 -30.48 -10.33
C VAL A 206 4.64 -30.97 -11.75
N GLN A 207 4.82 -32.27 -12.02
CA GLN A 207 4.55 -32.83 -13.36
C GLN A 207 3.08 -32.57 -13.74
N GLY A 208 2.85 -32.06 -14.95
CA GLY A 208 1.52 -31.65 -15.44
C GLY A 208 1.26 -30.13 -15.42
N THR A 209 2.28 -29.30 -15.15
CA THR A 209 2.21 -27.83 -15.08
C THR A 209 3.24 -27.14 -15.99
#